data_AF-A0AAN7UNM1-F1
#
_entry.id   AF-A0AAN7UNM1-F1
#
_cell.length_a   1.000
_cell.length_b   1.000
_cell.length_c   1.000
_cell.angle_alpha   90.00
_cell.angle_beta   90.00
_cell.angle_gamma   90.00
#
_symmetry.space_group_name_H-M   'P 1'
#
loop_
_entity.id
_entity.type
_entity.pdbx_description
1 polymer ?
#
loop_
_entity_poly.entity_id
_entity_poly.type
_entity_poly.pdbx_seq_one_letter_code
_entity_poly.pdbx_strand_id
1 'polypeptide(L)'
;MLPFKGETLFGTISSANPEGLKIRTDFFEEIFEWFGIVICLSDHNEKAWVWVVDEDRMHYDKNEMVRFQVLDETWNDQLPDSGGQEALDRARSISPYALKGSMFKEGLGVCLWW
;
A
#
# COMPACT_ATOMS: atom_id res chain seq x y z
N MET A 1 -8.48 9.81 -14.53
CA MET A 1 -7.41 10.77 -14.17
C MET A 1 -6.28 9.94 -13.60
N LEU A 2 -5.05 10.12 -14.08
CA LEU A 2 -3.91 9.42 -13.47
C LEU A 2 -3.46 10.23 -12.26
N PRO A 3 -3.23 9.56 -11.11
CA PRO A 3 -2.80 10.27 -9.94
C PRO A 3 -1.36 10.76 -10.10
N PHE A 4 -1.01 11.83 -9.37
CA PHE A 4 0.31 12.44 -9.47
C PHE A 4 1.02 12.52 -8.13
N LYS A 5 2.35 12.61 -8.16
CA LYS A 5 3.17 12.75 -6.96
C LYS A 5 2.74 13.95 -6.11
N GLY A 6 2.49 13.70 -4.83
CA GLY A 6 2.02 14.69 -3.85
C GLY A 6 0.50 14.78 -3.73
N GLU A 7 -0.26 14.16 -4.65
CA GLU A 7 -1.72 14.07 -4.55
C GLU A 7 -2.13 13.22 -3.34
N THR A 8 -3.22 13.60 -2.69
CA THR A 8 -3.80 12.83 -1.58
C THR A 8 -5.04 12.09 -2.08
N LEU A 9 -5.05 10.78 -1.86
CA LEU A 9 -6.10 9.88 -2.33
C LEU A 9 -6.71 9.10 -1.17
N PHE A 10 -7.89 8.54 -1.44
CA PHE A 10 -8.59 7.63 -0.55
C PHE A 10 -8.63 6.25 -1.15
N GLY A 11 -8.53 5.24 -0.29
CA GLY A 11 -8.70 3.84 -0.69
C GLY A 11 -9.07 2.97 0.48
N THR A 12 -9.38 1.72 0.19
CA THR A 12 -9.72 0.70 1.18
C THR A 12 -8.58 -0.30 1.30
N ILE A 13 -8.20 -0.67 2.53
CA ILE A 13 -7.22 -1.72 2.76
C ILE A 13 -7.78 -3.06 2.27
N SER A 14 -7.16 -3.64 1.24
CA SER A 14 -7.55 -4.94 0.69
C SER A 14 -6.79 -6.09 1.35
N SER A 15 -5.54 -5.84 1.78
CA SER A 15 -4.69 -6.78 2.47
C SER A 15 -3.71 -6.04 3.39
N ALA A 16 -3.50 -6.58 4.58
CA ALA A 16 -2.47 -6.17 5.51
C ALA A 16 -1.64 -7.41 5.85
N ASN A 17 -0.40 -7.48 5.38
CA ASN A 17 0.49 -8.62 5.62
C ASN A 17 1.92 -8.13 5.94
N PRO A 18 2.83 -8.96 6.47
CA PRO A 18 4.18 -8.50 6.83
C PRO A 18 5.01 -7.93 5.67
N GLU A 19 4.63 -8.20 4.41
CA GLU A 19 5.29 -7.65 3.21
C GLU A 19 4.80 -6.22 2.91
N GLY A 20 3.60 -5.85 3.36
CA GLY A 20 3.06 -4.51 3.24
C GLY A 20 1.54 -4.42 3.37
N LEU A 21 1.05 -3.19 3.21
CA LEU A 21 -0.37 -2.87 3.06
C LEU A 21 -0.71 -2.72 1.59
N LYS A 22 -1.74 -3.46 1.14
CA LYS A 22 -2.38 -3.24 -0.16
C LYS A 22 -3.60 -2.37 0.01
N ILE A 23 -3.69 -1.33 -0.82
CA ILE A 23 -4.82 -0.42 -0.84
C ILE A 23 -5.46 -0.50 -2.21
N ARG A 24 -6.77 -0.73 -2.20
CA ARG A 24 -7.61 -0.67 -3.39
C ARG A 24 -8.29 0.69 -3.44
N THR A 25 -8.27 1.33 -4.58
CA THR A 25 -9.02 2.55 -4.86
C THR A 25 -10.14 2.23 -5.84
N ASP A 26 -11.08 3.16 -6.05
CA ASP A 26 -12.20 2.96 -6.98
C ASP A 26 -11.75 2.84 -8.45
N PHE A 27 -10.52 3.25 -8.76
CA PHE A 27 -9.99 3.32 -10.11
C PHE A 27 -8.73 2.45 -10.33
N PHE A 28 -8.09 1.95 -9.27
CA PHE A 28 -6.98 0.98 -9.34
C PHE A 28 -7.03 -0.03 -8.20
N GLU A 29 -6.74 -1.29 -8.51
CA GLU A 29 -6.76 -2.39 -7.54
C GLU A 29 -5.44 -2.57 -6.77
N GLU A 30 -4.32 -2.03 -7.27
CA GLU A 30 -3.01 -2.28 -6.67
C GLU A 30 -2.20 -1.01 -6.38
N ILE A 31 -2.10 -0.69 -5.09
CA ILE A 31 -1.15 0.27 -4.53
C ILE A 31 -0.28 -0.53 -3.57
N PHE A 32 1.04 -0.48 -3.76
CA PHE A 32 1.96 -1.20 -2.90
C PHE A 32 3.26 -0.44 -2.62
N GLU A 33 3.70 -0.70 -1.40
CA GLU A 33 4.93 -0.30 -0.73
C GLU A 33 4.81 1.04 -0.01
N TRP A 34 4.31 0.92 1.23
CA TRP A 34 4.38 1.97 2.22
C TRP A 34 5.81 2.01 2.80
N PHE A 35 6.50 3.14 2.60
CA PHE A 35 7.74 3.47 3.30
C PHE A 35 7.41 4.45 4.42
N GLY A 36 7.39 3.93 5.63
CA GLY A 36 7.41 4.69 6.87
C GLY A 36 7.92 3.78 7.98
N ILE A 37 8.41 4.33 9.08
CA ILE A 37 8.86 3.52 10.20
C ILE A 37 7.60 3.03 10.93
N VAL A 38 7.09 1.85 10.58
CA VAL A 38 6.14 1.11 11.44
C VAL A 38 6.99 0.23 12.33
N ILE A 39 6.80 0.41 13.62
CA ILE A 39 7.30 -0.52 14.62
C ILE A 39 6.35 -1.73 14.55
N CYS A 40 6.66 -2.68 13.67
CA CYS A 40 6.05 -4.01 13.64
C CYS A 40 6.43 -4.74 14.93
N LEU A 41 5.69 -4.54 16.02
CA LEU A 41 5.74 -5.46 17.15
C LEU A 41 4.85 -6.64 16.78
N SER A 42 5.48 -7.67 16.22
CA SER A 42 4.94 -9.01 16.12
C SER A 42 4.58 -9.50 17.53
N ASP A 43 3.37 -9.18 18.01
CA ASP A 43 2.76 -10.00 19.03
C ASP A 43 2.34 -11.30 18.33
N HIS A 44 2.73 -12.43 18.90
CA HIS A 44 2.93 -13.74 18.24
C HIS A 44 1.69 -14.37 17.56
N ASN A 45 0.59 -13.64 17.41
CA ASN A 45 -0.67 -14.10 16.84
C ASN A 45 -1.31 -13.13 15.82
N GLU A 46 -0.96 -11.84 15.85
CA GLU A 46 -1.61 -10.82 15.02
C GLU A 46 -0.61 -10.20 14.04
N LYS A 47 -0.66 -10.63 12.78
CA LYS A 47 0.12 -10.05 11.67
C LYS A 47 -0.48 -8.71 11.24
N ALA A 48 -0.57 -7.76 12.17
CA ALA A 48 -1.22 -6.48 11.97
C ALA A 48 -0.20 -5.34 11.83
N TRP A 49 -0.51 -4.38 10.96
CA TRP A 49 0.24 -3.12 10.88
C TRP A 49 -0.30 -2.17 11.95
N VAL A 50 0.60 -1.56 12.73
CA VAL A 50 0.22 -0.68 13.82
C VAL A 50 1.01 0.62 13.73
N TRP A 51 0.31 1.74 13.83
CA TRP A 51 0.90 3.04 14.06
C TRP A 51 0.88 3.33 15.57
N VAL A 52 2.06 3.48 16.15
CA VAL A 52 2.22 3.83 17.58
C VAL A 52 2.43 5.34 17.66
N VAL A 53 1.50 6.02 18.32
CA VAL A 53 1.57 7.47 18.59
C VAL A 53 1.47 7.63 20.10
N ASP A 54 2.51 8.20 20.71
CA ASP A 54 2.70 8.26 22.17
C ASP A 54 2.58 6.87 22.83
N GLU A 55 1.46 6.60 23.51
CA GLU A 55 1.15 5.32 24.16
C GLU A 55 0.01 4.55 23.46
N ASP A 56 -0.65 5.18 22.47
CA ASP A 56 -1.78 4.61 21.74
C ASP A 56 -1.31 3.77 20.56
N ARG A 57 -2.00 2.66 20.36
CA ARG A 57 -1.76 1.73 19.24
C ARG A 57 -2.93 1.80 18.28
N MET A 58 -2.67 2.34 17.10
CA MET A 58 -3.65 2.48 16.04
C MET A 58 -3.43 1.38 15.00
N HIS A 59 -4.40 0.48 14.85
CA HIS A 59 -4.28 -0.69 13.99
C HIS A 59 -4.81 -0.40 12.58
N TYR A 60 -4.11 -0.88 11.56
CA TYR A 60 -4.58 -0.85 10.18
C TYR A 60 -5.29 -2.17 9.84
N ASP A 61 -6.60 -2.13 9.74
CA ASP A 61 -7.42 -3.32 9.50
C ASP A 61 -7.90 -3.44 8.05
N LYS A 62 -8.18 -4.69 7.66
CA LYS A 62 -8.76 -4.96 6.34
C LYS A 62 -10.15 -4.34 6.24
N ASN A 63 -10.46 -3.79 5.07
CA ASN A 63 -11.68 -3.07 4.72
C ASN A 63 -11.83 -1.67 5.36
N GLU A 64 -10.79 -1.16 6.02
CA GLU A 64 -10.80 0.22 6.50
C GLU A 64 -10.47 1.22 5.38
N MET A 65 -11.08 2.40 5.49
CA MET A 65 -10.81 3.52 4.60
C MET A 65 -9.58 4.28 5.08
N VAL A 66 -8.60 4.42 4.19
CA VAL A 66 -7.35 5.13 4.44
C VAL A 66 -7.20 6.32 3.51
N ARG A 67 -6.57 7.36 4.03
CA ARG A 67 -6.08 8.52 3.28
C ARG A 67 -4.57 8.42 3.15
N PHE A 68 -4.05 8.46 1.94
CA PHE A 68 -2.61 8.38 1.68
C PHE A 68 -2.18 9.41 0.64
N GLN A 69 -0.93 9.83 0.73
CA GLN A 69 -0.31 10.72 -0.24
C GLN A 69 0.54 9.91 -1.22
N VAL A 70 0.35 10.16 -2.52
CA VAL A 70 1.14 9.54 -3.59
C VAL A 70 2.59 10.04 -3.50
N LEU A 71 3.53 9.12 -3.31
CA LEU A 71 4.96 9.41 -3.31
C LEU A 71 5.58 9.21 -4.69
N ASP A 72 5.18 8.14 -5.36
CA ASP A 72 5.75 7.76 -6.64
C ASP A 72 4.81 6.84 -7.42
N GLU A 73 5.05 6.75 -8.72
CA GLU A 73 4.36 5.83 -9.62
C GLU A 73 5.37 4.94 -10.33
N THR A 74 4.99 3.69 -10.59
CA THR A 74 5.83 2.72 -11.30
C THR A 74 5.02 2.08 -12.40
N TRP A 75 5.52 2.18 -13.62
CA TRP A 75 5.02 1.46 -14.79
C TRP A 75 5.88 0.22 -14.99
N ASN A 76 5.26 -0.95 -14.90
CA ASN A 76 5.93 -2.22 -15.12
C ASN A 76 5.66 -2.68 -16.54
N ASP A 77 6.72 -2.73 -17.37
CA ASP A 77 6.61 -3.25 -18.72
C ASP A 77 6.14 -4.71 -18.67
N GLN A 78 5.08 -5.00 -19.41
CA GLN A 78 4.47 -6.32 -19.50
C GLN A 78 5.04 -7.12 -20.68
N LEU A 79 5.95 -6.52 -21.45
CA LEU A 79 6.66 -7.24 -22.49
C LEU A 79 7.55 -8.30 -21.83
N PRO A 80 7.38 -9.59 -22.17
CA PRO A 80 8.26 -10.63 -21.69
C PRO A 80 9.67 -10.36 -22.21
N ASP A 81 10.62 -10.21 -21.31
CA ASP A 81 12.01 -9.91 -21.63
C ASP A 81 12.70 -11.16 -22.20
N SER A 82 12.36 -11.57 -23.43
CA SER A 82 12.93 -12.67 -24.24
C SER A 82 13.16 -14.06 -23.58
N GLY A 83 12.84 -14.21 -22.30
CA GLY A 83 12.98 -15.41 -21.49
C GLY A 83 11.70 -16.21 -21.50
N GLY A 84 11.84 -17.53 -21.33
CA GLY A 84 10.73 -18.49 -21.42
C GLY A 84 9.58 -18.26 -20.42
N GLN A 85 8.77 -19.31 -20.22
CA GLN A 85 7.51 -19.27 -19.47
C GLN A 85 7.59 -18.55 -18.10
N GLU A 86 8.71 -18.66 -17.39
CA GLU A 86 8.93 -17.99 -16.08
C GLU A 86 8.97 -16.46 -16.13
N ALA A 87 9.49 -15.86 -17.22
CA ALA A 87 9.51 -14.40 -17.37
C ALA A 87 8.11 -13.86 -17.68
N LEU A 88 7.33 -14.62 -18.47
CA LEU A 88 5.92 -14.34 -18.75
C LEU A 88 5.06 -14.41 -17.48
N ASP A 89 5.29 -15.42 -16.62
CA ASP A 89 4.52 -15.59 -15.40
C ASP A 89 4.86 -14.52 -14.36
N ARG A 90 6.13 -14.07 -14.29
CA ARG A 90 6.51 -12.91 -13.46
C ARG A 90 5.90 -11.61 -13.96
N ALA A 91 5.95 -11.34 -15.27
CA ALA A 91 5.35 -10.14 -15.86
C ALA A 91 3.84 -10.08 -15.56
N ARG A 92 3.13 -11.21 -15.72
CA ARG A 92 1.70 -11.33 -15.40
C ARG A 92 1.36 -11.19 -13.92
N SER A 93 2.30 -11.49 -13.03
CA SER A 93 2.11 -11.36 -11.58
C SER A 93 2.32 -9.94 -11.06
N ILE A 94 2.91 -9.04 -11.86
CA ILE A 94 3.19 -7.66 -11.47
C ILE A 94 2.21 -6.77 -12.21
N SER A 95 1.42 -5.97 -11.48
CA SER A 95 0.50 -5.03 -12.14
C SER A 95 1.27 -4.07 -13.06
N PRO A 96 0.75 -3.79 -14.28
CA PRO A 96 1.37 -2.87 -15.22
C PRO A 96 1.53 -1.45 -14.68
N TYR A 97 0.72 -1.09 -13.68
CA TYR A 97 0.81 0.20 -13.00
C TYR A 97 0.67 0.00 -11.49
N ALA A 98 1.61 0.55 -10.75
CA ALA A 98 1.64 0.50 -9.30
C ALA A 98 1.93 1.89 -8.74
N LEU A 99 1.26 2.22 -7.63
CA LEU A 99 1.49 3.46 -6.89
C LEU A 99 2.18 3.16 -5.57
N LYS A 100 3.13 4.03 -5.22
CA LYS A 100 3.75 4.07 -3.89
C LYS A 100 3.16 5.24 -3.11
N GLY A 101 2.67 4.96 -1.91
CA GLY A 101 1.98 5.94 -1.07
C GLY A 101 2.56 6.03 0.34
N SER A 102 2.42 7.18 0.97
CA SER A 102 2.77 7.40 2.37
C SER A 102 1.56 7.82 3.19
N MET A 103 1.59 7.45 4.47
CA MET A 103 0.61 7.84 5.49
C MET A 103 1.27 8.49 6.71
N PHE A 104 2.50 9.01 6.55
CA PHE A 104 3.29 9.47 7.69
C PHE A 104 2.88 10.85 8.22
N LYS A 105 2.16 11.65 7.44
CA LYS A 105 1.79 13.01 7.83
C LYS A 105 0.49 13.02 8.64
N GLU A 106 0.35 14.03 9.49
CA GLU A 106 -0.90 14.32 10.18
C GLU A 106 -2.06 14.42 9.19
N GLY A 107 -3.21 13.83 9.55
CA GLY A 107 -4.37 13.74 8.68
C GLY A 107 -4.30 12.63 7.62
N LEU A 108 -3.25 11.80 7.58
CA LEU A 108 -3.14 10.60 6.74
C LEU A 108 -3.24 9.31 7.59
N GLY A 109 -3.46 8.15 6.96
CA GLY A 109 -3.73 6.89 7.66
C GLY A 109 -5.20 6.53 7.61
N VAL A 110 -5.69 5.73 8.58
CA VAL A 110 -7.11 5.37 8.63
C VAL A 110 -7.94 6.61 8.91
N CYS A 111 -9.01 6.81 8.14
CA CYS A 111 -9.85 8.01 8.22
C CYS A 111 -10.56 8.14 9.58
N LEU A 112 -10.68 7.06 10.34
CA LEU A 112 -11.28 7.04 11.68
C LEU A 112 -10.37 7.59 12.78
N TRP A 113 -9.08 7.79 12.51
CA TRP A 113 -8.12 8.30 13.50
C TRP A 113 -8.15 9.82 13.68
N TRP A 114 -8.87 10.52 12.80
CA TRP A 114 -8.84 11.97 12.67
C TRP A 114 -10.23 12.58 12.87
#